data_AF-A0A4Y5X2S4-F1
#
_entry.id   AF-A0A4Y5X2S4-F1
#
_cell.length_a   1.000
_cell.length_b   1.000
_cell.length_c   1.000
_cell.angle_alpha   90.00
_cell.angle_beta   90.00
_cell.angle_gamma   90.00
#
_symmetry.space_group_name_H-M   'P 1'
#
loop_
_entity.id
_entity.type
_entity.pdbx_description
1 polymer ?
#
loop_
_entity_poly.entity_id
_entity_poly.type
_entity_poly.pdbx_seq_one_letter_code
_entity_poly.pdbx_strand_id
1 'polypeptide(L)'
;GRHITDVTNASRTMLMNLETLDWDDELLSFFGIPRAMLPEIKPSSYPQSYGITLDDGPVAGQVPLTGILGDQQAAMVGQVCLSAGEAKNTYGTGNFLLLNTGENIVRSKNGLITTVCYQFTGADGRPAEPVYALEGSIAVTGAAVQWLRDQLGIISGAAQSESLARQVPDNGGVYFVPAFSGLFAPYWRS
;
A
#
# COMPACT_ATOMS: atom_id res chain seq x y z
N GLY A 1 7.90 14.09 22.80
CA GLY A 1 7.27 12.98 22.07
C GLY A 1 8.29 12.28 21.22
N ARG A 2 8.00 11.07 20.72
CA ARG A 2 8.86 10.36 19.76
C ARG A 2 8.36 10.64 18.33
N HIS A 3 9.26 10.92 17.39
CA HIS A 3 8.92 11.15 15.99
C HIS A 3 9.38 9.93 15.17
N ILE A 4 8.42 9.07 14.80
CA ILE A 4 8.67 7.72 14.26
C ILE A 4 7.78 7.46 13.05
N THR A 5 8.28 6.65 12.12
CA THR A 5 7.51 6.00 11.05
C THR A 5 7.89 4.52 11.00
N ASP A 6 7.04 3.68 10.40
CA ASP A 6 7.45 2.31 10.09
C ASP A 6 8.07 2.18 8.69
N VAL A 7 8.71 1.04 8.45
CA VAL A 7 9.34 0.68 7.16
C VAL A 7 8.38 0.70 5.97
N THR A 8 7.10 0.38 6.16
CA THR A 8 6.14 0.35 5.06
C THR A 8 5.82 1.77 4.59
N ASN A 9 5.49 2.69 5.51
CA ASN A 9 5.27 4.10 5.16
C ASN A 9 6.55 4.77 4.65
N ALA A 10 7.71 4.51 5.28
CA ALA A 10 8.98 5.07 4.84
C ALA A 10 9.32 4.64 3.40
N SER A 11 9.02 3.40 3.01
CA SER A 11 9.21 2.91 1.62
C SER A 11 8.37 3.64 0.57
N ARG A 12 7.35 4.42 0.96
CA ARG A 12 6.49 5.21 0.06
C ARG A 12 6.93 6.66 -0.11
N THR A 13 7.96 7.08 0.60
CA THR A 13 8.46 8.47 0.54
C THR A 13 9.38 8.75 -0.64
N MET A 14 9.87 7.69 -1.31
CA MET A 14 10.98 7.75 -2.28
C MET A 14 12.34 8.15 -1.65
N LEU A 15 12.45 8.27 -0.32
CA LEU A 15 13.67 8.70 0.37
C LEU A 15 14.33 7.59 1.20
N MET A 16 13.66 6.45 1.39
CA MET A 16 14.21 5.30 2.10
C MET A 16 14.87 4.32 1.13
N ASN A 17 16.08 3.87 1.47
CA ASN A 17 16.75 2.79 0.76
C ASN A 17 16.15 1.44 1.17
N LEU A 18 15.69 0.65 0.19
CA LEU A 18 15.01 -0.62 0.45
C LEU A 18 15.94 -1.71 1.00
N GLU A 19 17.25 -1.63 0.78
CA GLU A 19 18.20 -2.65 1.23
C GLU A 19 18.63 -2.42 2.69
N THR A 20 18.80 -1.15 3.07
CA THR A 20 19.26 -0.78 4.42
C THR A 20 18.12 -0.45 5.38
N LEU A 21 16.92 -0.18 4.84
CA LEU A 21 15.75 0.34 5.58
C LEU A 21 16.03 1.64 6.34
N ASP A 22 16.95 2.43 5.81
CA ASP A 22 17.31 3.73 6.35
C ASP A 22 17.10 4.84 5.30
N TRP A 23 17.06 6.09 5.75
CA TRP A 23 17.01 7.23 4.86
C TRP A 23 18.27 7.30 4.00
N ASP A 24 18.09 7.50 2.70
CA ASP A 24 19.16 7.50 1.71
C ASP A 24 19.79 8.90 1.58
N ASP A 25 21.02 9.06 2.08
CA ASP A 25 21.69 10.36 2.14
C ASP A 25 21.94 10.98 0.75
N GLU A 26 22.07 10.18 -0.31
CA GLU A 26 22.20 10.68 -1.68
C GLU A 26 20.90 11.33 -2.14
N LEU A 27 19.76 10.65 -1.95
CA LEU A 27 18.44 11.20 -2.28
C LEU A 27 18.10 12.41 -1.42
N LEU A 28 18.40 12.37 -0.12
CA LEU A 28 18.21 13.53 0.77
C LEU A 28 19.01 14.75 0.30
N SER A 29 20.27 14.55 -0.06
CA SER A 29 21.14 15.62 -0.60
C SER A 29 20.58 16.15 -1.92
N PHE A 30 20.18 15.27 -2.83
CA PHE A 30 19.63 15.63 -4.13
C PHE A 30 18.37 16.52 -4.02
N PHE A 31 17.45 16.20 -3.11
CA PHE A 31 16.25 17.00 -2.87
C PHE A 31 16.45 18.16 -1.89
N GLY A 32 17.64 18.30 -1.29
CA GLY A 32 17.93 19.33 -0.29
C GLY A 32 17.15 19.16 1.02
N ILE A 33 16.87 17.92 1.43
CA ILE A 33 16.08 17.60 2.62
C ILE A 33 17.01 17.34 3.82
N PRO A 34 16.94 18.14 4.90
CA PRO A 34 17.71 17.89 6.11
C PRO A 34 17.25 16.60 6.81
N ARG A 35 18.16 15.64 7.00
CA ARG A 35 17.87 14.36 7.68
C ARG A 35 17.25 14.52 9.07
N ALA A 36 17.60 15.58 9.79
CA ALA A 36 17.07 15.88 11.13
C ALA A 36 15.55 16.15 11.15
N MET A 37 14.93 16.43 10.00
CA MET A 37 13.47 16.57 9.88
C MET A 37 12.74 15.23 9.78
N LEU A 38 13.46 14.14 9.50
CA LEU A 38 12.85 12.85 9.22
C LEU A 38 12.63 12.05 10.51
N PRO A 39 11.52 11.29 10.61
CA PRO A 39 11.29 10.40 11.73
C PRO A 39 12.29 9.24 11.77
N GLU A 40 12.49 8.66 12.95
CA GLU A 40 13.19 7.40 13.09
C GLU A 40 12.37 6.26 12.46
N ILE A 41 12.98 5.44 11.60
CA ILE A 41 12.33 4.28 10.98
C ILE A 41 12.37 3.10 11.96
N LYS A 42 11.22 2.44 12.15
CA LYS A 42 11.05 1.26 13.01
C LYS A 42 10.38 0.09 12.27
N PRO A 43 10.50 -1.15 12.78
CA PRO A 43 9.71 -2.26 12.28
C PRO A 43 8.20 -1.97 12.38
N SER A 44 7.40 -2.66 11.57
CA SER A 44 5.94 -2.53 11.55
C SER A 44 5.25 -3.06 12.81
N SER A 45 5.84 -4.05 13.47
CA SER A 45 5.42 -4.55 14.78
C SER A 45 6.59 -4.47 15.75
N TYR A 46 6.43 -3.72 16.83
CA TYR A 46 7.50 -3.45 17.80
C TYR A 46 7.00 -3.64 19.25
N PRO A 47 7.28 -4.80 19.88
CA PRO A 47 6.82 -5.14 21.23
C PRO A 47 7.29 -4.19 22.33
N GLN A 48 8.42 -3.50 22.13
CA GLN A 48 8.92 -2.48 23.07
C GLN A 48 8.16 -1.15 22.99
N SER A 49 7.15 -1.07 22.12
CA SER A 49 6.37 0.12 21.77
C SER A 49 7.16 1.24 21.09
N TYR A 50 6.50 1.93 20.17
CA TYR A 50 6.96 3.20 19.60
C TYR A 50 6.79 4.35 20.59
N GLY A 51 5.93 4.18 21.58
CA GLY A 51 5.60 5.15 22.61
C GLY A 51 4.31 4.74 23.32
N ILE A 52 3.91 5.55 24.28
CA ILE A 52 2.66 5.39 25.03
C ILE A 52 1.78 6.61 24.78
N THR A 53 0.46 6.40 24.77
CA THR A 53 -0.50 7.52 24.74
C THR A 53 -0.42 8.34 26.02
N LEU A 54 -0.86 9.60 25.95
CA LEU A 54 -0.98 10.46 27.12
C LEU A 54 -2.10 9.96 28.04
N ASP A 55 -1.89 10.11 29.35
CA ASP A 55 -2.85 9.70 30.37
C ASP A 55 -4.18 10.48 30.26
N ASP A 56 -4.08 11.77 29.96
CA ASP A 56 -5.19 12.68 29.67
C ASP A 56 -5.57 12.74 28.17
N GLY A 57 -5.08 11.79 27.38
CA GLY A 57 -5.34 11.70 25.95
C GLY A 57 -6.71 11.12 25.57
N PRO A 58 -6.99 10.96 24.27
CA PRO A 58 -8.30 10.49 23.76
C PRO A 58 -8.73 9.10 24.25
N VAL A 59 -7.79 8.28 24.69
CA VAL A 59 -8.02 6.92 25.22
C VAL A 59 -8.03 6.88 26.75
N ALA A 60 -7.90 8.03 27.43
CA ALA A 60 -7.93 8.19 28.89
C ALA A 60 -7.08 7.15 29.65
N GLY A 61 -5.81 7.05 29.27
CA GLY A 61 -4.84 6.15 29.89
C GLY A 61 -3.59 5.95 29.03
N GLN A 62 -2.58 5.32 29.63
CA GLN A 62 -1.32 4.99 28.96
C GLN A 62 -1.44 3.64 28.22
N VAL A 63 -1.70 3.70 26.92
CA VAL A 63 -1.77 2.54 26.03
C VAL A 63 -0.50 2.51 25.17
N PRO A 64 0.23 1.37 25.12
CA PRO A 64 1.41 1.24 24.28
C PRO A 64 1.02 1.17 22.80
N LEU A 65 1.73 1.94 21.97
CA LEU A 65 1.62 1.91 20.53
C LEU A 65 2.63 0.92 19.96
N THR A 66 2.19 -0.21 19.42
CA THR A 66 3.07 -1.34 19.03
C THR A 66 2.94 -1.79 17.58
N GLY A 67 1.96 -1.29 16.81
CA GLY A 67 1.79 -1.57 15.38
C GLY A 67 1.62 -0.30 14.55
N ILE A 68 2.36 -0.19 13.45
CA ILE A 68 2.21 0.86 12.42
C ILE A 68 2.46 0.18 11.07
N LEU A 69 1.51 0.32 10.14
CA LEU A 69 1.61 -0.15 8.76
C LEU A 69 0.88 0.81 7.84
N GLY A 70 1.36 0.97 6.60
CA GLY A 70 0.59 1.57 5.51
C GLY A 70 -0.68 0.75 5.25
N ASP A 71 -1.74 1.37 4.75
CA ASP A 71 -3.07 0.76 4.62
C ASP A 71 -3.09 -0.53 3.76
N GLN A 72 -2.41 -0.52 2.61
CA GLN A 72 -2.35 -1.67 1.71
C GLN A 72 -1.52 -2.82 2.30
N GLN A 73 -0.44 -2.49 2.99
CA GLN A 73 0.41 -3.41 3.73
C GLN A 73 -0.30 -3.98 4.96
N ALA A 74 -1.04 -3.17 5.69
CA ALA A 74 -1.91 -3.61 6.78
C ALA A 74 -2.97 -4.59 6.26
N ALA A 75 -3.54 -4.34 5.08
CA ALA A 75 -4.47 -5.26 4.44
C ALA A 75 -3.81 -6.59 4.02
N MET A 76 -2.54 -6.61 3.61
CA MET A 76 -1.78 -7.85 3.39
C MET A 76 -1.73 -8.69 4.68
N VAL A 77 -1.35 -8.05 5.80
CA VAL A 77 -1.26 -8.73 7.10
C VAL A 77 -2.65 -9.19 7.58
N GLY A 78 -3.67 -8.35 7.44
CA GLY A 78 -5.05 -8.68 7.82
C GLY A 78 -5.68 -9.80 7.00
N GLN A 79 -5.23 -10.00 5.76
CA GLN A 79 -5.61 -11.13 4.88
C GLN A 79 -4.71 -12.36 5.07
N VAL A 80 -3.77 -12.31 6.01
CA VAL A 80 -2.82 -13.40 6.29
C VAL A 80 -1.95 -13.73 5.06
N CYS A 81 -1.63 -12.73 4.23
CA CYS A 81 -0.70 -12.86 3.10
C CYS A 81 0.76 -12.83 3.60
N LEU A 82 1.12 -13.79 4.46
CA LEU A 82 2.38 -13.84 5.19
C LEU A 82 3.46 -14.69 4.50
N SER A 83 3.10 -15.41 3.45
CA SER A 83 4.01 -16.27 2.68
C SER A 83 4.29 -15.67 1.30
N ALA A 84 5.51 -15.88 0.80
CA ALA A 84 5.88 -15.47 -0.55
C ALA A 84 4.94 -16.10 -1.59
N GLY A 85 4.51 -15.31 -2.57
CA GLY A 85 3.54 -15.70 -3.59
C GLY A 85 2.09 -15.41 -3.22
N GLU A 86 1.78 -15.11 -1.96
CA GLU A 86 0.43 -14.68 -1.57
C GLU A 86 0.21 -13.23 -1.99
N ALA A 87 -1.00 -12.95 -2.47
CA ALA A 87 -1.37 -11.64 -2.97
C ALA A 87 -2.76 -11.26 -2.48
N LYS A 88 -2.96 -9.95 -2.36
CA LYS A 88 -4.28 -9.35 -2.17
C LYS A 88 -4.56 -8.37 -3.28
N ASN A 89 -5.84 -8.17 -3.57
CA ASN A 89 -6.31 -7.07 -4.40
C ASN A 89 -7.44 -6.34 -3.67
N THR A 90 -7.28 -5.04 -3.41
CA THR A 90 -8.33 -4.22 -2.77
C THR A 90 -9.09 -3.50 -3.85
N TYR A 91 -10.41 -3.66 -3.85
CA TYR A 91 -11.30 -3.01 -4.80
C TYR A 91 -11.95 -1.77 -4.18
N GLY A 92 -11.69 -0.61 -4.78
CA GLY A 92 -12.28 0.68 -4.42
C GLY A 92 -12.50 1.55 -5.65
N THR A 93 -12.30 2.87 -5.53
CA THR A 93 -12.30 3.80 -6.68
C THR A 93 -11.27 3.37 -7.73
N GLY A 94 -10.08 3.00 -7.27
CA GLY A 94 -9.07 2.23 -8.01
C GLY A 94 -8.81 0.88 -7.32
N ASN A 95 -7.92 0.08 -7.91
CA ASN A 95 -7.45 -1.18 -7.32
C ASN A 95 -5.96 -1.11 -7.00
N PHE A 96 -5.59 -1.73 -5.89
CA PHE A 96 -4.19 -1.97 -5.53
C PHE A 96 -3.98 -3.45 -5.34
N LEU A 97 -3.13 -4.04 -6.18
CA LEU A 97 -2.69 -5.41 -6.08
C LEU A 97 -1.30 -5.44 -5.46
N LEU A 98 -1.15 -6.17 -4.37
CA LEU A 98 0.13 -6.40 -3.70
C LEU A 98 0.42 -7.89 -3.72
N LEU A 99 1.64 -8.25 -4.07
CA LEU A 99 2.17 -9.61 -4.07
C LEU A 99 3.35 -9.69 -3.10
N ASN A 100 3.26 -10.55 -2.10
CA ASN A 100 4.35 -10.84 -1.16
C ASN A 100 5.51 -11.52 -1.91
N THR A 101 6.72 -10.96 -1.85
CA THR A 101 7.92 -11.51 -2.50
C THR A 101 8.90 -12.14 -1.50
N GLY A 102 8.48 -12.32 -0.26
CA GLY A 102 9.32 -12.77 0.84
C GLY A 102 10.43 -11.76 1.15
N GLU A 103 11.58 -12.26 1.55
CA GLU A 103 12.77 -11.44 1.88
C GLU A 103 13.51 -10.93 0.62
N ASN A 104 13.00 -11.24 -0.58
CA ASN A 104 13.63 -10.84 -1.84
C ASN A 104 13.09 -9.50 -2.34
N ILE A 105 13.99 -8.56 -2.58
CA ILE A 105 13.68 -7.31 -3.29
C ILE A 105 13.57 -7.60 -4.79
N VAL A 106 12.34 -7.72 -5.29
CA VAL A 106 12.09 -7.94 -6.73
C VAL A 106 11.92 -6.61 -7.44
N ARG A 107 12.92 -6.18 -8.22
CA ARG A 107 12.84 -4.97 -9.05
C ARG A 107 12.06 -5.23 -10.33
N SER A 108 10.95 -4.51 -10.52
CA SER A 108 10.09 -4.69 -11.69
C SER A 108 10.72 -4.19 -12.98
N LYS A 109 10.54 -4.94 -14.07
CA LYS A 109 10.84 -4.49 -15.45
C LYS A 109 9.59 -4.00 -16.20
N ASN A 110 8.42 -4.01 -15.55
CA ASN A 110 7.12 -3.67 -16.14
C ASN A 110 6.44 -2.52 -15.39
N GLY A 111 7.22 -1.63 -14.77
CA GLY A 111 6.69 -0.46 -14.07
C GLY A 111 5.89 -0.77 -12.79
N LEU A 112 6.03 -1.96 -12.19
CA LEU A 112 5.48 -2.20 -10.85
C LEU A 112 6.39 -1.57 -9.79
N ILE A 113 5.80 -1.23 -8.65
CA ILE A 113 6.53 -0.65 -7.52
C ILE A 113 7.05 -1.79 -6.64
N THR A 114 8.34 -1.77 -6.34
CA THR A 114 8.93 -2.62 -5.28
C THR A 114 8.85 -1.85 -3.96
N THR A 115 8.27 -2.45 -2.92
CA THR A 115 8.00 -1.78 -1.64
C THR A 115 8.24 -2.73 -0.47
N VAL A 116 8.38 -2.23 0.75
CA VAL A 116 8.33 -3.10 1.94
C VAL A 116 6.87 -3.50 2.19
N CYS A 117 6.64 -4.79 2.43
CA CYS A 117 5.34 -5.36 2.79
C CYS A 117 5.10 -5.24 4.30
N TYR A 118 6.05 -5.67 5.12
CA TYR A 118 6.07 -5.50 6.57
C TYR A 118 7.42 -5.92 7.14
N GLN A 119 7.71 -5.50 8.38
CA GLN A 119 8.78 -6.09 9.18
C GLN A 119 8.27 -6.34 10.59
N PHE A 120 8.30 -7.59 11.02
CA PHE A 120 7.91 -7.95 12.39
C PHE A 120 9.13 -8.04 13.30
N THR A 121 8.89 -8.04 14.61
CA THR A 121 9.93 -8.35 15.60
C THR A 121 9.88 -9.85 15.92
N GLY A 122 11.03 -10.51 15.92
CA GLY A 122 11.20 -11.91 16.30
C GLY A 122 11.02 -12.14 17.81
N ALA A 123 11.00 -13.41 18.20
CA ALA A 123 10.83 -13.81 19.60
C ALA A 123 11.98 -13.35 20.52
N ASP A 124 13.15 -13.05 19.95
CA ASP A 124 14.32 -12.51 20.66
C ASP A 124 14.26 -10.99 20.85
N GLY A 125 13.17 -10.34 20.43
CA GLY A 125 12.97 -8.90 20.54
C GLY A 125 13.71 -8.08 19.49
N ARG A 126 14.32 -8.72 18.48
CA ARG A 126 15.00 -8.05 17.37
C ARG A 126 14.11 -8.00 16.13
N PRO A 127 14.26 -6.98 15.26
CA PRO A 127 13.60 -6.99 13.96
C PRO A 127 13.96 -8.27 13.20
N ALA A 128 12.95 -8.96 12.69
CA ALA A 128 13.14 -10.03 11.71
C ALA A 128 13.54 -9.43 10.35
N GLU A 129 13.91 -10.29 9.41
CA GLU A 129 14.14 -9.86 8.04
C GLU A 129 12.88 -9.17 7.46
N PRO A 130 13.04 -8.06 6.72
CA PRO A 130 11.93 -7.39 6.08
C PRO A 130 11.32 -8.28 4.99
N VAL A 131 9.99 -8.27 4.92
CA VAL A 131 9.26 -8.88 3.81
C VAL A 131 8.91 -7.78 2.82
N TYR A 132 9.14 -8.03 1.54
CA TYR A 132 8.88 -7.10 0.45
C TYR A 132 7.62 -7.48 -0.34
N ALA A 133 7.15 -6.52 -1.14
CA ALA A 133 6.06 -6.73 -2.06
C ALA A 133 6.33 -6.06 -3.42
N LEU A 134 5.72 -6.65 -4.45
CA LEU A 134 5.45 -5.98 -5.70
C LEU A 134 4.03 -5.40 -5.64
N GLU A 135 3.91 -4.13 -6.01
CA GLU A 135 2.66 -3.41 -6.03
C GLU A 135 2.32 -2.91 -7.44
N GLY A 136 1.09 -3.19 -7.86
CA GLY A 136 0.48 -2.62 -9.05
C GLY A 136 -0.77 -1.82 -8.69
N SER A 137 -0.83 -0.58 -9.15
CA SER A 137 -1.98 0.30 -8.98
C SER A 137 -2.76 0.45 -10.29
N ILE A 138 -4.07 0.25 -10.24
CA ILE A 138 -5.01 0.48 -11.34
C ILE A 138 -5.92 1.63 -10.91
N ALA A 139 -5.80 2.80 -11.52
CA ALA A 139 -6.49 3.99 -11.00
C ALA A 139 -8.01 3.97 -11.18
N VAL A 140 -8.51 3.32 -12.24
CA VAL A 140 -9.93 3.41 -12.60
C VAL A 140 -10.54 2.01 -12.62
N THR A 141 -11.20 1.65 -11.52
CA THR A 141 -12.00 0.42 -11.41
C THR A 141 -13.42 0.77 -10.97
N GLY A 142 -13.66 1.02 -9.68
CA GLY A 142 -14.97 1.48 -9.19
C GLY A 142 -15.40 2.83 -9.79
N ALA A 143 -14.44 3.70 -10.09
CA ALA A 143 -14.69 4.97 -10.77
C ALA A 143 -15.33 4.79 -12.16
N ALA A 144 -15.04 3.70 -12.87
CA ALA A 144 -15.68 3.42 -14.16
C ALA A 144 -17.18 3.14 -13.99
N VAL A 145 -17.56 2.40 -12.95
CA VAL A 145 -18.96 2.11 -12.62
C VAL A 145 -19.67 3.40 -12.18
N GLN A 146 -19.01 4.23 -11.37
CA GLN A 146 -19.54 5.55 -11.00
C GLN A 146 -19.75 6.45 -12.22
N TRP A 147 -18.81 6.46 -13.16
CA TRP A 147 -18.94 7.24 -14.40
C TRP A 147 -20.12 6.78 -15.27
N LEU A 148 -20.36 5.47 -15.39
CA LEU A 148 -21.54 4.94 -16.09
C LEU A 148 -22.86 5.43 -15.47
N ARG A 149 -22.89 5.59 -14.14
CA ARG A 149 -24.05 6.09 -13.40
C ARG A 149 -24.22 7.59 -13.58
N ASP A 150 -23.19 8.36 -13.23
CA ASP A 150 -23.30 9.80 -13.03
C ASP A 150 -23.18 10.60 -14.32
N GLN A 151 -22.41 10.09 -15.30
CA GLN A 151 -22.15 10.82 -16.55
C GLN A 151 -22.99 10.29 -17.71
N LEU A 152 -23.11 8.97 -17.85
CA LEU A 152 -23.90 8.38 -18.94
C LEU A 152 -25.35 8.03 -18.54
N GLY A 153 -25.67 7.96 -17.25
CA GLY A 153 -27.01 7.60 -16.79
C GLY A 153 -27.46 6.19 -17.20
N ILE A 154 -26.53 5.30 -17.56
CA ILE A 154 -26.83 3.93 -18.03
C ILE A 154 -27.33 3.07 -16.87
N ILE A 155 -26.77 3.30 -15.68
CA ILE A 155 -27.17 2.62 -14.45
C ILE A 155 -27.65 3.65 -13.43
N SER A 156 -28.61 3.28 -12.59
CA SER A 156 -29.12 4.10 -11.49
C SER A 156 -28.33 3.91 -10.19
N GLY A 157 -27.54 2.84 -10.08
CA GLY A 157 -26.70 2.54 -8.93
C GLY A 157 -25.65 1.48 -9.24
N ALA A 158 -24.57 1.44 -8.46
CA ALA A 158 -23.44 0.54 -8.70
C ALA A 158 -23.85 -0.95 -8.72
N ALA A 159 -24.78 -1.37 -7.85
CA ALA A 159 -25.26 -2.75 -7.82
C ALA A 159 -25.99 -3.18 -9.12
N GLN A 160 -26.55 -2.23 -9.87
CA GLN A 160 -27.25 -2.54 -11.12
C GLN A 160 -26.29 -3.02 -12.22
N SER A 161 -25.00 -2.65 -12.15
CA SER A 161 -24.02 -3.09 -13.15
C SER A 161 -23.89 -4.62 -13.19
N GLU A 162 -23.90 -5.28 -12.03
CA GLU A 162 -23.86 -6.74 -11.95
C GLU A 162 -25.14 -7.38 -12.52
N SER A 163 -26.30 -6.84 -12.15
CA SER A 163 -27.59 -7.34 -12.63
C SER A 163 -27.72 -7.26 -14.16
N LEU A 164 -27.26 -6.17 -14.77
CA LEU A 164 -27.25 -6.00 -16.23
C LEU A 164 -26.22 -6.89 -16.90
N ALA A 165 -25.00 -6.98 -16.36
CA ALA A 165 -23.94 -7.81 -16.93
C ALA A 165 -24.33 -9.31 -16.96
N ARG A 166 -25.12 -9.78 -15.98
CA ARG A 166 -25.60 -11.17 -15.93
C ARG A 166 -26.72 -11.49 -16.94
N GLN A 167 -27.31 -10.49 -17.59
CA GLN A 167 -28.37 -10.71 -18.59
C GLN A 167 -27.83 -11.09 -19.97
N VAL A 168 -26.53 -10.90 -20.21
CA VAL A 168 -25.85 -11.27 -21.45
C VAL A 168 -24.88 -12.43 -21.21
N PRO A 169 -24.67 -13.33 -22.19
CA PRO A 169 -23.77 -14.46 -22.02
C PRO A 169 -22.29 -14.06 -22.06
N ASP A 170 -21.94 -12.94 -22.70
CA ASP A 170 -20.59 -12.43 -22.86
C ASP A 170 -20.56 -10.91 -23.14
N ASN A 171 -19.38 -10.37 -23.47
CA ASN A 171 -19.17 -8.96 -23.78
C ASN A 171 -19.45 -8.58 -25.27
N GLY A 172 -19.89 -9.52 -26.11
CA GLY A 172 -20.17 -9.29 -27.52
C GLY A 172 -18.97 -8.82 -28.36
N GLY A 173 -17.74 -9.08 -27.90
CA GLY A 173 -16.52 -8.59 -28.54
C GLY A 173 -16.21 -7.12 -28.27
N VAL A 174 -16.97 -6.45 -27.39
CA VAL A 174 -16.78 -5.05 -27.01
C VAL A 174 -15.81 -4.94 -25.83
N TYR A 175 -14.84 -4.04 -25.94
CA TYR A 175 -13.87 -3.75 -24.89
C TYR A 175 -14.02 -2.30 -24.43
N PHE A 176 -14.03 -2.13 -23.12
CA PHE A 176 -14.04 -0.81 -22.49
C PHE A 176 -12.70 -0.58 -21.80
N VAL A 177 -12.01 0.49 -22.19
CA VAL A 177 -10.72 0.90 -21.62
C VAL A 177 -10.94 2.19 -20.82
N PRO A 178 -11.21 2.11 -19.51
CA PRO A 178 -11.58 3.27 -18.70
C PRO A 178 -10.35 4.08 -18.27
N ALA A 179 -9.56 4.58 -19.22
CA ALA A 179 -8.34 5.35 -18.97
C ALA A 179 -8.61 6.86 -18.85
N PHE A 180 -9.63 7.27 -18.07
CA PHE A 180 -10.05 8.68 -17.98
C PHE A 180 -8.95 9.62 -17.47
N SER A 181 -8.04 9.10 -16.65
CA SER A 181 -6.89 9.82 -16.09
C SER A 181 -5.54 9.28 -16.59
N GLY A 182 -5.55 8.53 -17.70
CA GLY A 182 -4.39 7.80 -18.21
C GLY A 182 -4.32 6.33 -17.79
N LEU A 183 -3.43 5.58 -18.44
CA LEU A 183 -3.11 4.19 -18.13
C LEU A 183 -2.00 4.15 -17.08
N PHE A 184 -2.28 3.59 -15.91
CA PHE A 184 -1.32 3.39 -14.82
C PHE A 184 -0.47 2.14 -15.09
N ALA A 185 0.09 1.50 -14.05
CA ALA A 185 0.89 0.29 -14.22
C ALA A 185 0.18 -0.76 -15.09
N PRO A 186 0.88 -1.41 -16.03
CA PRO A 186 2.31 -1.29 -16.34
C PRO A 186 2.69 -0.15 -17.31
N TYR A 187 1.72 0.64 -17.79
CA TYR A 187 1.90 1.53 -18.94
C TYR A 187 2.43 2.92 -18.60
N TRP A 188 2.03 3.50 -17.46
CA TRP A 188 2.42 4.84 -17.00
C TRP A 188 2.35 5.92 -18.10
N ARG A 189 1.20 6.01 -18.78
CA ARG A 189 0.92 7.00 -19.83
C ARG A 189 -0.30 7.82 -19.47
N SER A 190 -0.10 9.11 -19.22
CA SER A 190 -1.14 10.13 -19.07
C SER A 190 -1.33 10.91 -20.36
#